data_AF-A0A9D8WWC0-F1
#
_entry.id   AF-A0A9D8WWC0-F1
#
_cell.length_a   1.000
_cell.length_b   1.000
_cell.length_c   1.000
_cell.angle_alpha   90.00
_cell.angle_beta   90.00
_cell.angle_gamma   90.00
#
_symmetry.space_group_name_H-M   'P 1'
#
loop_
_entity.id
_entity.type
_entity.pdbx_description
1 polymer ?
#
loop_
_entity_poly.entity_id
_entity_poly.type
_entity_poly.pdbx_seq_one_letter_code
_entity_poly.pdbx_strand_id
1 'polypeptide(L)'
;MKGFTLIELLVVVLIIGILSAVALPQYQKAVDKAQFMEMLTGCKKLSQAIELFYMSSGEYPQYWTDLDIEIQGCEASTTQWYDLYCKHYLVDLNPADFYAADGGSKESRAGKRFGCYYIFSTKVLSCEGLDGRGKAAMKSICGKNPCTF
;
A
#
# COMPACT_ATOMS: atom_id res chain seq x y z
N MET A 1 14.67 -33.40 -42.43
CA MET A 1 14.11 -32.70 -41.27
C MET A 1 13.21 -31.59 -41.79
N LYS A 2 11.91 -31.61 -41.48
CA LYS A 2 10.99 -30.49 -41.79
C LYS A 2 11.26 -29.40 -40.76
N GLY A 3 12.07 -28.42 -41.13
CA GLY A 3 12.40 -27.28 -40.27
C GLY A 3 11.33 -26.20 -40.37
N PHE A 4 11.05 -25.55 -39.24
CA PHE A 4 10.27 -24.32 -39.18
C PHE A 4 10.84 -23.28 -40.16
N THR A 5 9.96 -22.56 -40.86
CA THR A 5 10.42 -21.51 -41.77
C THR A 5 10.78 -20.25 -40.98
N LEU A 6 11.80 -19.51 -41.44
CA LEU A 6 12.21 -18.25 -40.80
C LEU A 6 11.07 -17.21 -40.81
N ILE A 7 10.19 -17.27 -41.80
CA ILE A 7 9.04 -16.37 -41.92
C ILE A 7 7.93 -16.69 -40.91
N GLU A 8 7.70 -17.98 -40.60
CA GLU A 8 6.77 -18.37 -39.53
C GLU A 8 7.21 -17.82 -38.17
N LEU A 9 8.51 -17.88 -37.87
CA LEU A 9 9.01 -17.31 -36.62
C LEU A 9 8.94 -15.78 -36.61
N LEU A 10 9.16 -15.12 -37.74
CA LEU A 10 9.14 -13.65 -37.84
C LEU A 10 7.74 -13.07 -37.60
N VAL A 11 6.68 -13.67 -38.16
CA VAL A 11 5.31 -13.20 -37.94
C VAL A 11 4.86 -13.42 -36.48
N VAL A 12 5.31 -14.52 -35.85
CA VAL A 12 4.97 -14.82 -34.46
C VAL A 12 5.56 -13.78 -33.50
N VAL A 13 6.84 -13.43 -33.65
CA VAL A 13 7.46 -12.40 -32.79
C VAL A 13 6.85 -11.02 -33.00
N LEU A 14 6.42 -10.71 -34.23
CA LEU A 14 5.71 -9.46 -34.55
C LEU A 14 4.37 -9.38 -33.81
N ILE A 15 3.57 -10.45 -33.84
CA ILE A 15 2.27 -10.49 -33.17
C ILE A 15 2.44 -10.41 -31.64
N ILE A 16 3.38 -11.17 -31.06
CA ILE A 16 3.68 -11.12 -29.62
C ILE A 16 4.14 -9.71 -29.20
N GLY A 17 4.94 -9.04 -30.05
CA GLY A 17 5.36 -7.67 -29.83
C GLY A 17 4.18 -6.70 -29.65
N ILE A 18 3.20 -6.75 -30.55
CA ILE A 18 2.01 -5.89 -30.51
C ILE A 18 1.16 -6.18 -29.25
N LEU A 19 0.91 -7.46 -28.95
CA LEU A 19 0.11 -7.84 -27.79
C LEU A 19 0.79 -7.41 -26.47
N SER A 20 2.12 -7.54 -26.37
CA SER A 20 2.86 -7.18 -25.16
C SER A 20 2.78 -5.68 -24.83
N ALA A 21 2.77 -4.81 -25.86
CA ALA A 21 2.72 -3.37 -25.69
C ALA A 21 1.43 -2.89 -24.99
N VAL A 22 0.30 -3.55 -25.25
CA VAL A 22 -0.99 -3.23 -24.63
C VAL A 22 -1.17 -3.95 -23.29
N ALA A 23 -0.67 -5.18 -23.17
CA ALA A 23 -0.85 -6.01 -21.99
C ALA A 23 -0.05 -5.51 -20.77
N LEU A 24 1.19 -5.06 -20.95
CA LEU A 24 2.08 -4.62 -19.87
C LEU A 24 1.50 -3.50 -18.99
N PRO A 25 1.00 -2.37 -19.53
CA PRO A 25 0.45 -1.30 -18.69
C PRO A 25 -0.82 -1.73 -17.95
N GLN A 26 -1.63 -2.60 -18.54
CA GLN A 26 -2.81 -3.16 -17.87
C GLN A 26 -2.42 -4.08 -16.72
N TYR A 27 -1.44 -4.94 -16.93
CA TYR A 27 -0.91 -5.83 -15.89
C TYR A 27 -0.35 -5.04 -14.70
N GLN A 28 0.41 -3.96 -14.94
CA GLN A 28 0.93 -3.09 -13.88
C GLN A 28 -0.19 -2.47 -13.03
N LYS A 29 -1.27 -1.98 -13.66
CA LYS A 29 -2.44 -1.45 -12.94
C LYS A 29 -3.13 -2.51 -12.09
N ALA A 30 -3.24 -3.74 -12.58
CA ALA A 30 -3.83 -4.85 -11.84
C ALA A 30 -2.99 -5.20 -10.60
N VAL A 31 -1.67 -5.23 -10.73
CA VAL A 31 -0.73 -5.46 -9.61
C VAL A 31 -0.83 -4.34 -8.58
N ASP A 32 -0.82 -3.07 -9.00
CA ASP A 32 -0.91 -1.92 -8.10
C ASP A 32 -2.25 -1.93 -7.33
N LYS A 33 -3.35 -2.31 -8.00
CA LYS A 33 -4.65 -2.48 -7.35
C LYS A 33 -4.65 -3.62 -6.33
N ALA A 34 -4.02 -4.75 -6.65
CA ALA A 34 -3.91 -5.87 -5.72
C ALA A 34 -3.11 -5.48 -4.45
N GLN A 35 -1.96 -4.82 -4.63
CA GLN A 35 -1.14 -4.29 -3.53
C GLN A 35 -1.91 -3.28 -2.67
N PHE A 36 -2.72 -2.42 -3.29
CA PHE A 36 -3.58 -1.50 -2.56
C PHE A 36 -4.65 -2.23 -1.74
N MET A 37 -5.30 -3.26 -2.30
CA MET A 37 -6.33 -4.02 -1.57
C MET A 37 -5.75 -4.80 -0.38
N GLU A 38 -4.52 -5.30 -0.51
CA GLU A 38 -3.77 -5.91 0.58
C GLU A 38 -3.56 -4.91 1.73
N MET A 39 -3.03 -3.72 1.42
CA MET A 39 -2.88 -2.64 2.39
C MET A 39 -4.22 -2.25 3.03
N LEU A 40 -5.26 -2.03 2.22
CA LEU A 40 -6.58 -1.62 2.70
C LEU A 40 -7.16 -2.65 3.69
N THR A 41 -6.94 -3.93 3.44
CA THR A 41 -7.38 -5.01 4.34
C THR A 41 -6.63 -4.94 5.68
N GLY A 42 -5.31 -4.76 5.66
CA GLY A 42 -4.51 -4.55 6.87
C GLY A 42 -4.92 -3.31 7.65
N CYS A 43 -5.11 -2.19 6.95
CA CYS A 43 -5.54 -0.93 7.52
C CYS A 43 -6.92 -0.95 8.16
N LYS A 44 -7.87 -1.70 7.58
CA LYS A 44 -9.20 -1.88 8.18
C LYS A 44 -9.15 -2.70 9.46
N LYS A 45 -8.29 -3.72 9.53
CA LYS A 45 -8.05 -4.44 10.78
C LYS A 45 -7.48 -3.48 11.84
N LEU A 46 -6.56 -2.62 11.43
CA LEU A 46 -6.01 -1.61 12.32
C LEU A 46 -7.09 -0.64 12.83
N SER A 47 -7.90 -0.06 11.96
CA SER A 47 -8.93 0.89 12.38
C SER A 47 -9.91 0.26 13.37
N GLN A 48 -10.31 -1.00 13.13
CA GLN A 48 -11.15 -1.76 14.06
C GLN A 48 -10.47 -1.97 15.41
N ALA A 49 -9.18 -2.32 15.42
CA ALA A 49 -8.44 -2.55 16.65
C ALA A 49 -8.25 -1.27 17.47
N ILE A 50 -7.95 -0.14 16.81
CA ILE A 50 -7.88 1.18 17.44
C ILE A 50 -9.22 1.53 18.11
N GLU A 51 -10.33 1.33 17.39
CA GLU A 51 -11.67 1.63 17.91
C GLU A 51 -12.04 0.74 19.10
N LEU A 52 -11.72 -0.56 19.02
CA LEU A 52 -11.93 -1.50 20.12
C LEU A 52 -11.09 -1.13 21.35
N PHE A 53 -9.82 -0.76 21.15
CA PHE A 53 -8.94 -0.32 22.23
C PHE A 53 -9.53 0.92 22.92
N TYR A 54 -9.91 1.94 22.14
CA TYR A 54 -10.53 3.16 22.66
C TYR A 54 -11.83 2.88 23.42
N MET A 55 -12.65 1.94 22.96
CA MET A 55 -13.87 1.55 23.67
C MET A 55 -13.59 0.89 25.03
N SER A 56 -12.43 0.27 25.21
CA SER A 56 -12.04 -0.44 26.43
C SER A 56 -11.28 0.43 27.44
N SER A 57 -10.36 1.28 26.96
CA SER A 57 -9.47 2.10 27.79
C SER A 57 -9.91 3.56 27.90
N GLY A 58 -10.74 4.04 26.97
CA GLY A 58 -11.08 5.45 26.83
C GLY A 58 -9.98 6.31 26.18
N GLU A 59 -8.86 5.69 25.80
CA GLU A 59 -7.68 6.34 25.23
C GLU A 59 -7.28 5.68 23.90
N TYR A 60 -6.62 6.43 23.01
CA TYR A 60 -6.10 5.88 21.76
C TYR A 60 -4.75 5.18 22.00
N PRO A 61 -4.46 4.08 21.28
CA PRO A 61 -3.21 3.34 21.43
C PRO A 61 -2.02 4.27 21.10
N GLN A 62 -0.99 4.21 21.93
CA GLN A 62 0.24 4.97 21.70
C GLN A 62 1.27 4.12 20.97
N TYR A 63 1.23 2.79 21.14
CA TYR A 63 2.19 1.87 20.55
C TYR A 63 1.50 0.71 19.84
N TRP A 64 2.20 0.10 18.86
CA TRP A 64 1.73 -1.14 18.21
C TRP A 64 1.49 -2.27 19.19
N THR A 65 2.26 -2.32 20.28
CA THR A 65 2.12 -3.33 21.32
C THR A 65 0.82 -3.22 22.13
N ASP A 66 0.14 -2.06 22.06
CA ASP A 66 -1.16 -1.86 22.70
C ASP A 66 -2.28 -2.54 21.90
N LEU A 67 -2.01 -2.89 20.63
CA LEU A 67 -2.94 -3.50 19.70
C LEU A 67 -2.59 -4.98 19.51
N ASP A 68 -3.49 -5.86 19.93
CA ASP A 68 -3.36 -7.31 19.69
C ASP A 68 -3.83 -7.66 18.27
N ILE A 69 -3.06 -7.20 17.26
CA ILE A 69 -3.34 -7.48 15.86
C ILE A 69 -2.12 -7.99 15.10
N GLU A 70 -2.39 -8.89 14.16
CA GLU A 70 -1.42 -9.35 13.18
C GLU A 70 -1.87 -8.95 11.77
N ILE A 71 -1.00 -8.21 11.08
CA ILE A 71 -1.21 -7.83 9.68
C ILE A 71 -0.30 -8.70 8.81
N GLN A 72 -0.92 -9.51 7.96
CA GLN A 72 -0.20 -10.42 7.07
C GLN A 72 0.74 -9.64 6.13
N GLY A 73 1.98 -10.13 5.98
CA GLY A 73 2.98 -9.52 5.10
C GLY A 73 3.66 -8.29 5.69
N CYS A 74 3.44 -8.02 6.97
CA CYS A 74 4.09 -6.98 7.74
C CYS A 74 5.00 -7.61 8.79
N GLU A 75 6.21 -7.07 8.92
CA GLU A 75 7.09 -7.42 10.03
C GLU A 75 6.80 -6.43 11.15
N ALA A 76 6.36 -6.95 12.30
CA ALA A 76 6.19 -6.14 13.50
C ALA A 76 7.54 -5.49 13.83
N SER A 77 7.59 -4.15 13.84
CA SER A 77 8.77 -3.46 14.35
C SER A 77 8.92 -3.83 15.81
N THR A 78 10.00 -4.53 16.15
CA THR A 78 10.43 -4.82 17.54
C THR A 78 10.91 -3.58 18.30
N THR A 79 10.76 -2.40 17.68
CA THR A 79 11.25 -1.12 18.14
C THR A 79 10.01 -0.24 18.34
N GLN A 80 9.95 0.52 19.44
CA GLN A 80 8.83 1.36 19.97
C GLN A 80 8.23 2.43 19.01
N TRP A 81 8.42 2.33 17.71
CA TRP A 81 8.09 3.35 16.72
C TRP A 81 6.70 3.10 16.13
N TYR A 82 6.00 4.19 15.85
CA TYR A 82 4.60 4.25 15.40
C TYR A 82 4.31 3.65 14.02
N ASP A 83 5.35 3.11 13.34
CA ASP A 83 5.27 2.58 11.97
C ASP A 83 5.36 1.05 11.92
N LEU A 84 4.44 0.44 11.17
CA LEU A 84 4.49 -0.96 10.76
C LEU A 84 4.94 -1.06 9.31
N TYR A 85 6.00 -1.84 9.07
CA TYR A 85 6.60 -1.99 7.76
C TYR A 85 6.13 -3.27 7.08
N CYS A 86 5.50 -3.10 5.93
CA CYS A 86 5.08 -4.20 5.09
C CYS A 86 5.85 -4.17 3.77
N LYS A 87 5.75 -5.24 2.99
CA LYS A 87 6.56 -5.38 1.76
C LYS A 87 6.36 -4.23 0.76
N HIS A 88 5.12 -3.79 0.56
CA HIS A 88 4.77 -2.77 -0.45
C HIS A 88 4.11 -1.52 0.13
N TYR A 89 3.82 -1.53 1.43
CA TYR A 89 3.15 -0.44 2.10
C TYR A 89 3.69 -0.24 3.52
N LEU A 90 3.34 0.88 4.12
CA LEU A 90 3.56 1.18 5.53
C LEU A 90 2.24 1.57 6.18
N VAL A 91 2.12 1.30 7.47
CA VAL A 91 0.98 1.70 8.27
C VAL A 91 1.51 2.53 9.43
N ASP A 92 0.85 3.65 9.72
CA ASP A 92 1.27 4.60 10.77
C ASP A 92 0.10 4.78 11.77
N LEU A 93 0.40 4.60 13.05
CA LEU A 93 -0.55 4.80 14.16
C LEU A 93 -0.74 6.28 14.52
N ASN A 94 0.19 7.17 14.17
CA ASN A 94 0.16 8.57 14.54
C ASN A 94 0.14 9.51 13.31
N PRO A 95 -1.03 10.03 12.91
CA PRO A 95 -1.15 10.90 11.73
C PRO A 95 -0.40 12.24 11.88
N ALA A 96 -0.04 12.65 13.11
CA ALA A 96 0.75 13.85 13.33
C ALA A 96 2.18 13.69 12.76
N ASP A 97 2.80 12.52 12.92
CA ASP A 97 4.13 12.21 12.39
C ASP A 97 4.10 11.95 10.87
N PHE A 98 2.93 11.54 10.37
CA PHE A 98 2.70 11.35 8.94
C PHE A 98 2.85 12.66 8.12
N TYR A 99 2.59 13.82 8.74
CA TYR A 99 2.69 15.14 8.10
C TYR A 99 3.65 16.13 8.80
N ALA A 100 4.14 15.87 10.01
CA ALA A 100 5.02 16.78 10.75
C ALA A 100 6.52 16.48 10.57
N ALA A 101 7.21 17.51 10.07
CA ALA A 101 8.54 18.09 10.35
C ALA A 101 9.68 17.36 11.10
N ASP A 102 9.53 16.13 11.60
CA ASP A 102 10.48 15.55 12.56
C ASP A 102 11.44 14.57 11.89
N GLY A 103 11.71 14.69 10.59
CA GLY A 103 12.79 13.96 9.90
C GLY A 103 12.72 12.42 9.90
N GLY A 104 11.78 11.79 10.62
CA GLY A 104 11.75 10.34 10.87
C GLY A 104 11.08 9.50 9.79
N SER A 105 10.32 10.09 8.86
CA SER A 105 9.46 9.30 7.96
C SER A 105 9.86 9.30 6.49
N LYS A 106 10.91 10.03 6.07
CA LYS A 106 11.35 10.01 4.66
C LYS A 106 12.13 8.76 4.27
N GLU A 107 12.95 8.23 5.17
CA GLU A 107 13.66 6.96 4.97
C GLU A 107 12.70 5.77 5.06
N SER A 108 11.76 5.80 6.01
CA SER A 108 10.72 4.77 6.19
C SER A 108 9.78 4.61 5.00
N ARG A 109 9.57 5.68 4.23
CA ARG A 109 8.82 5.72 2.97
C ARG A 109 9.63 5.27 1.76
N ALA A 110 10.95 5.23 1.85
CA ALA A 110 11.82 4.94 0.71
C ALA A 110 11.54 3.53 0.18
N GLY A 111 11.14 3.45 -1.09
CA GLY A 111 10.80 2.18 -1.75
C GLY A 111 9.40 1.65 -1.43
N LYS A 112 8.61 2.31 -0.58
CA LYS A 112 7.21 1.93 -0.34
C LYS A 112 6.29 2.54 -1.40
N ARG A 113 5.28 1.78 -1.82
CA ARG A 113 4.33 2.19 -2.86
C ARG A 113 3.14 2.94 -2.27
N PHE A 114 2.63 2.40 -1.16
CA PHE A 114 1.43 2.90 -0.50
C PHE A 114 1.68 3.13 0.99
N GLY A 115 0.90 4.01 1.60
CA GLY A 115 0.92 4.28 3.02
C GLY A 115 -0.50 4.45 3.53
N CYS A 116 -0.69 4.28 4.83
CA CYS A 116 -1.99 4.34 5.43
C CYS A 116 -1.91 4.77 6.89
N TYR A 117 -2.83 5.61 7.31
CA TYR A 117 -2.88 6.19 8.65
C TYR A 117 -4.32 6.39 9.09
N TYR A 118 -4.56 6.33 10.40
CA TYR A 118 -5.88 6.54 10.98
C TYR A 118 -5.92 7.86 11.74
N ILE A 119 -6.90 8.72 11.43
CA ILE A 119 -7.04 10.01 12.07
C ILE A 119 -7.97 9.89 13.28
N PHE A 120 -7.41 9.92 14.49
CA PHE A 120 -8.18 9.78 15.74
C PHE A 120 -9.30 10.83 15.90
N SER A 121 -9.05 12.09 15.52
CA SER A 121 -10.01 13.19 15.67
C SER A 121 -11.27 13.02 14.81
N THR A 122 -11.10 12.57 13.55
CA THR A 122 -12.20 12.42 12.60
C THR A 122 -12.68 10.98 12.44
N LYS A 123 -11.98 10.01 13.04
CA LYS A 123 -12.21 8.56 12.89
C LYS A 123 -12.20 8.12 11.42
N VAL A 124 -11.31 8.71 10.63
CA VAL A 124 -11.18 8.43 9.19
C VAL A 124 -9.93 7.61 8.94
N LEU A 125 -10.09 6.54 8.16
CA LEU A 125 -8.97 5.78 7.64
C LEU A 125 -8.51 6.41 6.32
N SER A 126 -7.25 6.83 6.27
CA SER A 126 -6.68 7.48 5.09
C SER A 126 -5.58 6.62 4.49
N CYS A 127 -5.56 6.52 3.17
CA CYS A 127 -4.61 5.72 2.41
C CYS A 127 -4.01 6.59 1.30
N GLU A 128 -2.71 6.54 1.10
CA GLU A 128 -2.05 7.33 0.07
C GLU A 128 -1.00 6.57 -0.73
N GLY A 129 -0.77 7.07 -1.94
CA GLY A 129 0.39 6.74 -2.74
C GLY A 129 1.61 7.53 -2.32
N LEU A 130 2.72 6.83 -2.06
CA LEU A 130 3.96 7.44 -1.57
C LEU A 130 4.91 7.81 -2.70
N ASP A 131 5.04 6.94 -3.72
CA ASP A 131 5.81 7.20 -4.94
C ASP A 131 4.94 7.69 -6.11
N GLY A 132 5.55 8.09 -7.22
CA GLY A 132 4.82 8.62 -8.38
C GLY A 132 3.79 7.63 -8.95
N ARG A 133 4.11 6.32 -8.94
CA ARG A 133 3.19 5.27 -9.40
C ARG A 133 2.04 5.04 -8.42
N GLY A 134 2.33 4.99 -7.12
CA GLY A 134 1.35 4.85 -6.06
C GLY A 134 0.35 6.01 -6.08
N LYS A 135 0.82 7.24 -6.28
CA LYS A 135 -0.06 8.43 -6.40
C LYS A 135 -1.00 8.32 -7.61
N ALA A 136 -0.47 7.90 -8.76
CA ALA A 136 -1.26 7.67 -9.96
C ALA A 136 -2.28 6.52 -9.78
N ALA A 137 -1.86 5.43 -9.13
CA ALA A 137 -2.72 4.30 -8.79
C ALA A 137 -3.86 4.74 -7.86
N MET A 138 -3.58 5.53 -6.82
CA MET A 138 -4.63 6.03 -5.91
C MET A 138 -5.63 6.93 -6.62
N LYS A 139 -5.15 7.87 -7.45
CA LYS A 139 -6.03 8.69 -8.29
C LYS A 139 -6.91 7.84 -9.21
N SER A 140 -6.38 6.73 -9.76
CA SER A 140 -7.16 5.80 -10.58
C SER A 140 -8.14 4.95 -9.79
N ILE A 141 -7.90 4.68 -8.50
CA ILE A 141 -8.69 3.77 -7.67
C ILE A 141 -9.81 4.52 -6.95
N CYS A 142 -9.53 5.68 -6.35
CA CYS A 142 -10.48 6.45 -5.54
C CYS A 142 -10.72 7.88 -6.03
N GLY A 143 -10.15 8.26 -7.18
CA GLY A 143 -10.34 9.60 -7.79
C GLY A 143 -9.48 10.71 -7.18
N LYS A 144 -8.87 10.48 -6.01
CA LYS A 144 -8.04 11.44 -5.28
C LYS A 144 -6.83 10.75 -4.65
N ASN A 145 -5.94 11.52 -4.04
CA ASN A 145 -4.87 11.02 -3.19
C ASN A 145 -4.62 12.06 -2.09
N PRO A 146 -4.82 11.74 -0.79
CA PRO A 146 -5.16 10.43 -0.23
C PRO A 146 -6.60 9.96 -0.52
N CYS A 147 -6.81 8.64 -0.58
CA CYS A 147 -8.10 7.98 -0.46
C CYS A 147 -8.54 7.99 1.01
N THR A 148 -9.80 8.26 1.29
CA THR A 148 -10.35 8.27 2.66
C THR A 148 -11.53 7.31 2.70
N PHE A 149 -11.58 6.48 3.73
CA PHE A 149 -12.61 5.45 3.96
C PHE A 149 -13.33 5.68 5.28
#